data_AF-A0A7S3DZC9-F1
#
_entry.id   AF-A0A7S3DZC9-F1
#
_cell.length_a   1.000
_cell.length_b   1.000
_cell.length_c   1.000
_cell.angle_alpha   90.00
_cell.angle_beta   90.00
_cell.angle_gamma   90.00
#
_symmetry.space_group_name_H-M   'P 1'
#
loop_
_entity.id
_entity.type
_entity.pdbx_description
1 polymer ?
#
loop_
_entity_poly.entity_id
_entity_poly.type
_entity_poly.pdbx_seq_one_letter_code
_entity_poly.pdbx_strand_id
1 'polypeptide(L)'
;GVTLFECSEVSLPALAGYLVQWATSDAAALPGAKTPSLALRVKVEATSANPGEAVGDALAAASVRTSGASAAVAVLVLELPSDLTTPEALRGVAAAVDKANLDGFCPLNVGIAGVRSPEGVKAFADALVQCKLATWSVPYGVASPSADADKTLEACVNEGVTPVSESPFRGVAGAGADPSMFKLLELVGAMVGGNPQKTAAQIALGYPIARGAAVRADVTADDGRGAWEAAGAMSVSLGDEEMRVLEEKARASS
;
A
#
# COMPACT_ATOMS: atom_id res chain seq x y z
N GLY A 1 -0.39 10.35 7.54
CA GLY A 1 -0.43 9.24 6.58
C GLY A 1 0.35 9.60 5.34
N VAL A 2 1.07 8.65 4.75
CA VAL A 2 1.63 8.76 3.40
C VAL A 2 0.59 8.13 2.47
N THR A 3 0.09 8.90 1.50
CA THR A 3 -0.81 8.39 0.47
C THR A 3 0.03 7.93 -0.71
N LEU A 4 -0.05 6.65 -1.04
CA LEU A 4 0.62 6.04 -2.19
C LEU A 4 -0.35 6.06 -3.36
N PHE A 5 -0.08 6.88 -4.37
CA PHE A 5 -0.79 6.83 -5.64
C PHE A 5 -0.13 5.78 -6.52
N GLU A 6 -0.86 4.72 -6.85
CA GLU A 6 -0.39 3.69 -7.78
C GLU A 6 -0.86 4.05 -9.20
N CYS A 7 0.08 4.06 -10.13
CA CYS A 7 -0.21 4.19 -11.55
C CYS A 7 0.29 2.92 -12.24
N SER A 8 -0.64 2.03 -12.57
CA SER A 8 -0.31 0.76 -13.22
C SER A 8 0.05 0.92 -14.71
N GLU A 9 -0.32 2.03 -15.37
CA GLU A 9 -0.04 2.25 -16.80
C GLU A 9 0.17 3.71 -17.20
N VAL A 10 0.39 4.62 -16.25
CA VAL A 10 0.72 6.01 -16.61
C VAL A 10 2.20 6.07 -16.95
N SER A 11 2.52 6.49 -18.18
CA SER A 11 3.91 6.75 -18.56
C SER A 11 4.51 7.70 -17.52
N LEU A 12 5.70 7.39 -17.00
CA LEU A 12 6.38 8.27 -16.05
C LEU A 12 6.53 9.73 -16.51
N PRO A 13 6.58 10.05 -17.83
CA PRO A 13 6.40 11.41 -18.31
C PRO A 13 5.10 12.09 -17.88
N ALA A 14 3.96 11.38 -17.87
CA ALA A 14 2.69 11.91 -17.38
C ALA A 14 2.67 12.06 -15.85
N LEU A 15 3.38 11.21 -15.10
CA LEU A 15 3.58 11.37 -13.65
C LEU A 15 4.51 12.55 -13.31
N ALA A 16 5.58 12.76 -14.07
CA ALA A 16 6.43 13.95 -13.97
C ALA A 16 5.63 15.22 -14.30
N GLY A 17 4.77 15.15 -15.32
CA GLY A 17 3.79 16.20 -15.63
C GLY A 17 2.83 16.48 -14.48
N TYR A 18 2.32 15.43 -13.81
CA TYR A 18 1.46 15.56 -12.64
C TYR A 18 2.17 16.24 -11.46
N LEU A 19 3.42 15.90 -11.16
CA LEU A 19 4.16 16.58 -10.08
C LEU A 19 4.39 18.07 -10.36
N VAL A 20 4.66 18.44 -11.62
CA VAL A 20 4.77 19.84 -12.06
C VAL A 20 3.43 20.57 -11.95
N GLN A 21 2.33 19.92 -12.35
CA GLN A 21 0.98 20.46 -12.21
C GLN A 21 0.57 20.59 -10.73
N TRP A 22 0.91 19.62 -9.89
CA TRP A 22 0.64 19.67 -8.46
C TRP A 22 1.37 20.86 -7.83
N ALA A 23 2.66 21.02 -8.11
CA ALA A 23 3.50 22.09 -7.55
C ALA A 23 3.00 23.50 -7.92
N THR A 24 2.19 23.62 -8.97
CA THR A 24 1.60 24.88 -9.44
C THR A 24 0.11 25.00 -9.14
N SER A 25 -0.48 24.01 -8.46
CA SER A 25 -1.91 23.99 -8.12
C SER A 25 -2.24 24.74 -6.84
N ASP A 26 -3.47 25.26 -6.73
CA ASP A 26 -3.99 25.88 -5.51
C ASP A 26 -3.97 24.91 -4.31
N ALA A 27 -4.05 23.60 -4.57
CA ALA A 27 -3.98 22.57 -3.54
C ALA A 27 -2.60 22.51 -2.87
N ALA A 28 -1.51 22.78 -3.59
CA ALA A 28 -0.16 22.82 -3.02
C ALA A 28 0.07 24.06 -2.13
N ALA A 29 -0.73 25.11 -2.30
CA ALA A 29 -0.66 26.32 -1.47
C ALA A 29 -1.40 26.18 -0.12
N LEU A 30 -2.14 25.09 0.11
CA LEU A 30 -2.89 24.88 1.36
C LEU A 30 -1.93 24.58 2.53
N PRO A 31 -2.16 25.16 3.72
CA PRO A 31 -1.36 24.86 4.91
C PRO A 31 -1.35 23.36 5.23
N GLY A 32 -0.16 22.77 5.32
CA GLY A 32 0.01 21.34 5.59
C GLY A 32 -0.04 20.43 4.36
N ALA A 33 -0.25 20.97 3.15
CA ALA A 33 -0.12 20.22 1.91
C ALA A 33 1.31 19.68 1.75
N LYS A 34 1.44 18.38 1.48
CA LYS A 34 2.73 17.72 1.22
C LYS A 34 2.82 17.34 -0.25
N THR A 35 4.01 17.49 -0.82
CA THR A 35 4.30 17.02 -2.18
C THR A 35 3.96 15.53 -2.29
N PRO A 36 3.20 15.11 -3.32
CA PRO A 36 2.89 13.72 -3.56
C PRO A 36 4.17 12.91 -3.66
N SER A 37 4.24 11.82 -2.93
CA SER A 37 5.32 10.85 -3.06
C SER A 37 4.94 9.83 -4.12
N LEU A 38 5.82 9.57 -5.07
CA LEU A 38 5.62 8.55 -6.09
C LEU A 38 6.14 7.21 -5.58
N ALA A 39 5.38 6.14 -5.77
CA ALA A 39 5.87 4.78 -5.56
C ALA A 39 5.73 3.99 -6.85
N LEU A 40 6.76 3.21 -7.15
CA LEU A 40 6.77 2.31 -8.29
C LEU A 40 6.56 0.90 -7.78
N ARG A 41 5.54 0.22 -8.26
CA ARG A 41 5.30 -1.19 -7.96
C ARG A 41 5.87 -2.03 -9.09
N VAL A 42 6.72 -2.98 -8.74
CA VAL A 42 7.34 -3.92 -9.69
C VAL A 42 6.88 -5.31 -9.31
N LYS A 43 6.04 -5.87 -10.18
CA LYS A 43 5.65 -7.27 -10.07
C LYS A 43 6.82 -8.14 -10.50
N VAL A 44 7.26 -9.03 -9.62
CA VAL A 44 8.34 -9.96 -9.91
C VAL A 44 7.73 -11.31 -10.27
N GLU A 45 7.84 -11.68 -11.53
CA GLU A 45 7.45 -13.01 -12.00
C GLU A 45 8.66 -13.94 -11.90
N ALA A 46 8.88 -14.47 -10.70
CA ALA A 46 9.99 -15.36 -10.41
C ALA A 46 9.52 -16.78 -10.11
N THR A 47 10.41 -17.75 -10.32
CA THR A 47 10.24 -19.13 -9.84
C THR A 47 11.30 -19.41 -8.77
N SER A 48 11.03 -20.38 -7.88
CA SER A 48 11.93 -20.79 -6.79
C SER A 48 13.38 -21.12 -7.19
N ALA A 49 13.67 -21.35 -8.48
CA ALA A 49 15.00 -21.73 -8.93
C ALA A 49 16.05 -20.60 -8.85
N ASN A 50 15.69 -19.34 -9.16
CA ASN A 50 16.61 -18.19 -9.15
C ASN A 50 15.87 -16.87 -8.81
N PRO A 51 15.40 -16.68 -7.57
CA PRO A 51 14.60 -15.51 -7.20
C PRO A 51 15.35 -14.18 -7.31
N GLY A 52 16.63 -14.15 -6.95
CA GLY A 52 17.43 -12.91 -6.98
C GLY A 52 17.69 -12.40 -8.41
N GLU A 53 17.90 -13.30 -9.37
CA GLU A 53 18.12 -12.93 -10.78
C GLU A 53 16.86 -12.29 -11.38
N ALA A 54 15.71 -12.92 -11.17
CA ALA A 54 14.42 -12.41 -11.64
C ALA A 54 14.06 -11.04 -11.03
N VAL A 55 14.44 -10.80 -9.76
CA VAL A 55 14.28 -9.49 -9.12
C VAL A 55 15.20 -8.47 -9.77
N GLY A 56 16.48 -8.79 -9.96
CA GLY A 56 17.43 -7.91 -10.65
C GLY A 56 16.96 -7.53 -12.05
N ASP A 57 16.50 -8.49 -12.84
CA ASP A 57 15.98 -8.29 -14.20
C ASP A 57 14.70 -7.44 -14.20
N ALA A 58 13.78 -7.70 -13.27
CA ALA A 58 12.56 -6.91 -13.14
C ALA A 58 12.85 -5.45 -12.79
N LEU A 59 13.84 -5.20 -11.93
CA LEU A 59 14.27 -3.85 -11.53
C LEU A 59 15.04 -3.14 -12.64
N ALA A 60 15.92 -3.84 -13.35
CA ALA A 60 16.59 -3.28 -14.53
C ALA A 60 15.57 -2.91 -15.61
N ALA A 61 14.62 -3.81 -15.91
CA ALA A 61 13.55 -3.55 -16.88
C ALA A 61 12.64 -2.38 -16.43
N ALA A 62 12.30 -2.31 -15.14
CA ALA A 62 11.57 -1.18 -14.58
C ALA A 62 12.36 0.12 -14.75
N SER A 63 13.65 0.15 -14.39
CA SER A 63 14.51 1.32 -14.53
C SER A 63 14.58 1.81 -15.99
N VAL A 64 14.74 0.90 -16.96
CA VAL A 64 14.72 1.24 -18.40
C VAL A 64 13.38 1.84 -18.81
N ARG A 65 12.25 1.23 -18.41
CA ARG A 65 10.90 1.78 -18.69
C ARG A 65 10.68 3.14 -18.04
N THR A 66 11.35 3.39 -16.91
CA THR A 66 11.33 4.67 -16.21
C THR A 66 12.30 5.71 -16.77
N SER A 67 13.05 5.39 -17.84
CA SER A 67 14.13 6.23 -18.36
C SER A 67 15.17 6.61 -17.28
N GLY A 68 15.43 5.71 -16.34
CA GLY A 68 16.39 5.95 -15.24
C GLY A 68 15.89 6.92 -14.17
N ALA A 69 14.57 7.15 -14.04
CA ALA A 69 13.96 8.01 -13.01
C ALA A 69 14.02 7.42 -11.58
N SER A 70 15.10 6.68 -11.27
CA SER A 70 15.43 6.07 -9.98
C SER A 70 15.36 7.07 -8.81
N ALA A 71 15.62 8.36 -9.06
CA ALA A 71 15.74 9.38 -8.01
C ALA A 71 14.41 9.97 -7.49
N ALA A 72 13.26 9.67 -8.10
CA ALA A 72 11.96 10.26 -7.70
C ALA A 72 10.99 9.26 -7.06
N VAL A 73 11.36 7.99 -6.97
CA VAL A 73 10.52 6.93 -6.39
C VAL A 73 10.80 6.85 -4.89
N ALA A 74 9.80 7.22 -4.07
CA ALA A 74 9.87 7.18 -2.63
C ALA A 74 9.88 5.75 -2.07
N VAL A 75 9.26 4.79 -2.78
CA VAL A 75 9.24 3.37 -2.42
C VAL A 75 9.11 2.50 -3.68
N LEU A 76 9.98 1.51 -3.82
CA LEU A 76 9.85 0.43 -4.81
C LEU A 76 9.16 -0.77 -4.17
N VAL A 77 7.97 -1.18 -4.62
CA VAL A 77 7.25 -2.33 -4.04
C VAL A 77 7.46 -3.59 -4.87
N LEU A 78 8.04 -4.64 -4.27
CA LEU A 78 8.22 -5.96 -4.88
C LEU A 78 7.01 -6.86 -4.59
N GLU A 79 6.31 -7.33 -5.62
CA GLU A 79 5.32 -8.40 -5.46
C GLU A 79 5.97 -9.77 -5.66
N LEU A 80 6.06 -10.54 -4.58
CA LEU A 80 6.70 -11.86 -4.60
C LEU A 80 5.65 -12.97 -4.72
N PRO A 81 5.90 -14.02 -5.54
CA PRO A 81 5.08 -15.21 -5.57
C PRO A 81 5.22 -16.00 -4.26
N SER A 82 4.18 -16.79 -3.95
CA SER A 82 4.03 -17.43 -2.62
C SER A 82 5.17 -18.40 -2.27
N ASP A 83 5.81 -19.01 -3.27
CA ASP A 83 6.96 -19.90 -3.12
C ASP A 83 8.27 -19.17 -2.76
N LEU A 84 8.31 -17.84 -2.91
CA LEU A 84 9.45 -16.99 -2.56
C LEU A 84 9.29 -16.27 -1.22
N THR A 85 8.42 -16.79 -0.35
CA THR A 85 8.15 -16.20 0.97
C THR A 85 8.94 -16.85 2.11
N THR A 86 9.84 -17.80 1.81
CA THR A 86 10.71 -18.40 2.83
C THR A 86 11.81 -17.41 3.25
N PRO A 87 12.26 -17.44 4.51
CA PRO A 87 13.33 -16.54 4.98
C PRO A 87 14.63 -16.63 4.14
N GLU A 88 14.98 -17.82 3.67
CA GLU A 88 16.17 -18.03 2.83
C GLU A 88 16.01 -17.39 1.45
N ALA A 89 14.87 -17.60 0.79
CA ALA A 89 14.58 -16.97 -0.49
C ALA A 89 14.60 -15.44 -0.36
N LEU A 90 13.99 -14.91 0.71
CA LEU A 90 13.92 -13.47 0.98
C LEU A 90 15.29 -12.84 1.21
N ARG A 91 16.25 -13.54 1.83
CA ARG A 91 17.64 -13.06 1.90
C ARG A 91 18.29 -12.94 0.51
N GLY A 92 18.02 -13.90 -0.37
CA GLY A 92 18.47 -13.83 -1.77
C GLY A 92 17.85 -12.66 -2.54
N VAL A 93 16.56 -12.39 -2.32
CA VAL A 93 15.87 -11.21 -2.86
C VAL A 93 16.49 -9.92 -2.32
N ALA A 94 16.77 -9.82 -1.02
CA ALA A 94 17.39 -8.65 -0.41
C ALA A 94 18.78 -8.35 -1.01
N ALA A 95 19.61 -9.38 -1.20
CA ALA A 95 20.92 -9.22 -1.84
C ALA A 95 20.80 -8.73 -3.30
N ALA A 96 19.79 -9.18 -4.04
CA ALA A 96 19.52 -8.70 -5.40
C ALA A 96 19.04 -7.24 -5.42
N VAL A 97 18.24 -6.84 -4.44
CA VAL A 97 17.79 -5.46 -4.26
C VAL A 97 18.96 -4.53 -3.97
N ASP A 98 19.86 -4.89 -3.06
CA ASP A 98 21.05 -4.10 -2.75
C ASP A 98 21.97 -3.99 -3.97
N LYS A 99 22.16 -5.10 -4.71
CA LYS A 99 22.92 -5.07 -5.97
C LYS A 99 22.27 -4.12 -6.98
N ALA A 100 20.95 -4.20 -7.16
CA ALA A 100 20.22 -3.30 -8.06
C ALA A 100 20.32 -1.83 -7.62
N ASN A 101 20.43 -1.54 -6.31
CA ASN A 101 20.67 -0.19 -5.81
C ASN A 101 22.08 0.30 -6.19
N LEU A 102 23.11 -0.52 -5.98
CA LEU A 102 24.49 -0.21 -6.38
C LEU A 102 24.61 0.01 -7.90
N ASP A 103 23.86 -0.74 -8.69
CA ASP A 103 23.79 -0.59 -10.14
C ASP A 103 22.91 0.59 -10.59
N GLY A 104 22.27 1.32 -9.66
CA GLY A 104 21.47 2.52 -9.92
C GLY A 104 20.03 2.26 -10.34
N PHE A 105 19.56 1.01 -10.30
CA PHE A 105 18.22 0.60 -10.72
C PHE A 105 17.17 0.64 -9.60
N CYS A 106 17.58 0.79 -8.34
CA CYS A 106 16.70 0.72 -7.17
C CYS A 106 16.93 1.93 -6.23
N PRO A 107 15.87 2.57 -5.70
CA PRO A 107 16.01 3.61 -4.67
C PRO A 107 16.40 3.01 -3.30
N LEU A 108 16.78 3.88 -2.35
CA LEU A 108 17.16 3.45 -0.99
C LEU A 108 15.99 2.84 -0.21
N ASN A 109 14.76 3.27 -0.46
CA ASN A 109 13.58 2.79 0.24
C ASN A 109 12.85 1.77 -0.61
N VAL A 110 12.65 0.58 -0.05
CA VAL A 110 11.94 -0.52 -0.70
C VAL A 110 10.73 -0.95 0.11
N GLY A 111 9.74 -1.49 -0.58
CA GLY A 111 8.56 -2.10 -0.02
C GLY A 111 8.41 -3.51 -0.53
N ILE A 112 7.68 -4.33 0.20
CA ILE A 112 7.39 -5.72 -0.20
C ILE A 112 5.90 -6.01 -0.10
N ALA A 113 5.43 -6.89 -0.97
CA ALA A 113 4.08 -7.40 -1.03
C ALA A 113 4.09 -8.92 -1.27
N GLY A 114 3.02 -9.61 -0.89
CA GLY A 114 2.88 -11.06 -1.04
C GLY A 114 3.53 -11.90 0.06
N VAL A 115 4.36 -11.31 0.93
CA VAL A 115 4.90 -11.97 2.12
C VAL A 115 3.86 -11.94 3.23
N ARG A 116 3.54 -13.11 3.81
CA ARG A 116 2.49 -13.24 4.84
C ARG A 116 3.02 -13.43 6.27
N SER A 117 4.29 -13.78 6.43
CA SER A 117 4.88 -14.04 7.74
C SER A 117 5.72 -12.85 8.22
N PRO A 118 5.52 -12.39 9.47
CA PRO A 118 6.41 -11.40 10.09
C PRO A 118 7.87 -11.83 10.10
N GLU A 119 8.15 -13.12 10.29
CA GLU A 119 9.51 -13.67 10.28
C GLU A 119 10.18 -13.54 8.91
N GLY A 120 9.42 -13.69 7.82
CA GLY A 120 9.93 -13.50 6.48
C GLY A 120 10.29 -12.04 6.22
N VAL A 121 9.41 -11.13 6.62
CA VAL A 121 9.62 -9.67 6.49
C VAL A 121 10.85 -9.22 7.28
N LYS A 122 11.00 -9.72 8.51
CA LYS A 122 12.18 -9.48 9.33
C LYS A 122 13.44 -10.01 8.66
N ALA A 123 13.42 -11.24 8.15
CA ALA A 123 14.57 -11.82 7.46
C ALA A 123 14.95 -11.05 6.19
N PHE A 124 13.98 -10.47 5.47
CA PHE A 124 14.22 -9.57 4.36
C PHE A 124 14.85 -8.26 4.83
N ALA A 125 14.26 -7.60 5.84
CA ALA A 125 14.72 -6.33 6.38
C ALA A 125 16.14 -6.41 6.94
N ASP A 126 16.44 -7.44 7.73
CA ASP A 126 17.76 -7.69 8.34
C ASP A 126 18.84 -8.00 7.29
N ALA A 127 18.44 -8.46 6.10
CA ALA A 127 19.35 -8.82 5.02
C ALA A 127 19.66 -7.66 4.06
N LEU A 128 18.93 -6.55 4.14
CA LEU A 128 19.24 -5.34 3.38
C LEU A 128 20.41 -4.60 4.04
N VAL A 129 21.42 -4.27 3.25
CA VAL A 129 22.63 -3.57 3.68
C VAL A 129 22.68 -2.15 3.10
N GLN A 130 22.28 -1.97 1.84
CA GLN A 130 22.29 -0.66 1.17
C GLN A 130 20.91 0.00 1.25
N CYS A 131 19.87 -0.79 1.05
CA CYS A 131 18.49 -0.33 1.09
C CYS A 131 17.87 -0.45 2.50
N LYS A 132 16.69 0.15 2.66
CA LYS A 132 15.86 0.05 3.84
C LYS A 132 14.46 -0.41 3.46
N LEU A 133 13.92 -1.37 4.20
CA LEU A 133 12.50 -1.72 4.11
C LEU A 133 11.65 -0.58 4.72
N ALA A 134 10.87 0.09 3.89
CA ALA A 134 10.02 1.22 4.26
C ALA A 134 8.55 0.81 4.44
N THR A 135 8.05 -0.11 3.61
CA THR A 135 6.63 -0.50 3.63
C THR A 135 6.42 -2.00 3.45
N TRP A 136 5.36 -2.54 4.05
CA TRP A 136 4.92 -3.92 3.81
C TRP A 136 3.43 -3.94 3.46
N SER A 137 3.08 -4.42 2.26
CA SER A 137 1.70 -4.63 1.84
C SER A 137 1.09 -5.86 2.52
N VAL A 138 -0.04 -5.65 3.18
CA VAL A 138 -0.75 -6.65 3.98
C VAL A 138 -2.21 -6.71 3.55
N PRO A 139 -2.81 -7.91 3.44
CA PRO A 139 -4.22 -8.07 3.13
C PRO A 139 -5.05 -7.66 4.35
N TYR A 140 -5.44 -6.39 4.40
CA TYR A 140 -6.08 -5.80 5.57
C TYR A 140 -7.25 -4.90 5.19
N GLY A 141 -8.35 -5.04 5.90
CA GLY A 141 -9.59 -4.26 5.70
C GLY A 141 -10.61 -4.64 6.76
N VAL A 142 -11.74 -3.93 6.80
CA VAL A 142 -12.77 -4.15 7.83
C VAL A 142 -13.33 -5.58 7.82
N ALA A 143 -13.55 -6.17 6.64
CA ALA A 143 -14.03 -7.55 6.52
C ALA A 143 -12.89 -8.59 6.51
N SER A 144 -11.64 -8.15 6.67
CA SER A 144 -10.45 -9.01 6.74
C SER A 144 -9.47 -8.45 7.78
N PRO A 145 -9.84 -8.45 9.08
CA PRO A 145 -9.02 -7.89 10.14
C PRO A 145 -7.86 -8.82 10.57
N SER A 146 -7.51 -9.82 9.76
CA SER A 146 -6.50 -10.83 10.09
C SER A 146 -5.14 -10.23 10.48
N ALA A 147 -4.77 -9.08 9.89
CA ALA A 147 -3.53 -8.40 10.27
C ALA A 147 -3.50 -7.89 11.72
N ASP A 148 -4.67 -7.60 12.33
CA ASP A 148 -4.77 -7.30 13.76
C ASP A 148 -4.65 -8.58 14.59
N ALA A 149 -5.37 -9.64 14.18
CA ALA A 149 -5.41 -10.91 14.91
C ALA A 149 -4.04 -11.60 14.98
N ASP A 150 -3.27 -11.54 13.89
CA ASP A 150 -1.95 -12.17 13.76
C ASP A 150 -0.80 -11.24 14.21
N LYS A 151 -1.12 -10.08 14.81
CA LYS A 151 -0.14 -9.05 15.25
C LYS A 151 0.78 -8.52 14.14
N THR A 152 0.36 -8.65 12.89
CA THR A 152 1.12 -8.18 11.73
C THR A 152 1.35 -6.67 11.76
N LEU A 153 0.34 -5.88 12.17
CA LEU A 153 0.51 -4.42 12.29
C LEU A 153 1.51 -4.05 13.40
N GLU A 154 1.46 -4.75 14.53
CA GLU A 154 2.41 -4.57 15.64
C GLU A 154 3.84 -4.92 15.20
N ALA A 155 4.01 -6.03 14.47
CA ALA A 155 5.30 -6.41 13.89
C ALA A 155 5.84 -5.34 12.94
N CYS A 156 5.00 -4.74 12.09
CA CYS A 156 5.41 -3.64 11.23
C CYS A 156 5.96 -2.46 12.04
N VAL A 157 5.27 -2.05 13.10
CA VAL A 157 5.71 -0.96 13.98
C VAL A 157 7.04 -1.28 14.66
N ASN A 158 7.21 -2.50 15.17
CA ASN A 158 8.43 -2.93 15.85
C ASN A 158 9.65 -2.94 14.91
N GLU A 159 9.46 -3.29 13.64
CA GLU A 159 10.52 -3.29 12.63
C GLU A 159 10.68 -1.90 11.95
N GLY A 160 9.91 -0.89 12.35
CA GLY A 160 9.96 0.46 11.76
C GLY A 160 9.47 0.52 10.31
N VAL A 161 8.62 -0.44 9.92
CA VAL A 161 8.03 -0.59 8.59
C VAL A 161 6.59 -0.07 8.61
N THR A 162 6.18 0.66 7.57
CA THR A 162 4.80 1.13 7.45
C THR A 162 3.92 0.03 6.84
N PRO A 163 2.89 -0.48 7.54
CA PRO A 163 1.94 -1.40 6.92
C PRO A 163 1.09 -0.68 5.87
N VAL A 164 0.88 -1.33 4.74
CA VAL A 164 0.03 -0.83 3.65
C VAL A 164 -1.10 -1.83 3.43
N SER A 165 -2.34 -1.44 3.70
CA SER A 165 -3.52 -2.23 3.35
C SER A 165 -3.64 -2.33 1.83
N GLU A 166 -3.50 -3.54 1.27
CA GLU A 166 -3.59 -3.80 -0.17
C GLU A 166 -4.99 -4.20 -0.65
N SER A 167 -5.93 -4.38 0.28
CA SER A 167 -7.28 -4.85 -0.04
C SER A 167 -8.34 -4.29 0.93
N PRO A 168 -8.45 -2.96 1.07
CA PRO A 168 -9.38 -2.34 2.03
C PRO A 168 -10.85 -2.67 1.73
N PHE A 169 -11.18 -3.00 0.49
CA PHE A 169 -12.55 -3.34 0.04
C PHE A 169 -12.83 -4.84 -0.03
N ARG A 170 -11.86 -5.72 0.30
CA ARG A 170 -12.06 -7.16 0.24
C ARG A 170 -13.19 -7.58 1.18
N GLY A 171 -14.13 -8.38 0.69
CA GLY A 171 -15.32 -8.80 1.43
C GLY A 171 -16.40 -7.71 1.59
N VAL A 172 -16.15 -6.49 1.10
CA VAL A 172 -17.08 -5.36 1.13
C VAL A 172 -17.66 -5.08 -0.27
N ALA A 173 -16.81 -5.15 -1.29
CA ALA A 173 -17.18 -4.90 -2.68
C ALA A 173 -16.56 -5.95 -3.62
N GLY A 174 -17.20 -6.17 -4.76
CA GLY A 174 -16.77 -7.15 -5.76
C GLY A 174 -17.30 -8.57 -5.54
N ALA A 175 -16.66 -9.54 -6.19
CA ALA A 175 -17.05 -10.95 -6.10
C ALA A 175 -16.83 -11.49 -4.67
N GLY A 176 -17.87 -12.05 -4.06
CA GLY A 176 -17.82 -12.54 -2.67
C GLY A 176 -18.01 -11.47 -1.60
N ALA A 177 -18.49 -10.27 -1.96
CA ALA A 177 -18.87 -9.24 -1.00
C ALA A 177 -20.01 -9.69 -0.07
N ASP A 178 -19.91 -9.35 1.22
CA ASP A 178 -21.00 -9.47 2.19
C ASP A 178 -21.88 -8.20 2.13
N PRO A 179 -23.12 -8.27 1.64
CA PRO A 179 -23.99 -7.09 1.56
C PRO A 179 -24.30 -6.47 2.93
N SER A 180 -24.18 -7.24 4.02
CA SER A 180 -24.38 -6.72 5.37
C SER A 180 -23.21 -5.85 5.83
N MET A 181 -22.00 -6.12 5.33
CA MET A 181 -20.83 -5.29 5.59
C MET A 181 -20.94 -3.95 4.87
N PHE A 182 -21.39 -3.93 3.62
CA PHE A 182 -21.60 -2.67 2.90
C PHE A 182 -22.60 -1.75 3.62
N LYS A 183 -23.74 -2.29 4.06
CA LYS A 183 -24.74 -1.54 4.85
C LYS A 183 -24.20 -1.04 6.18
N LEU A 184 -23.33 -1.80 6.84
CA LEU A 184 -22.67 -1.36 8.07
C LEU A 184 -21.81 -0.12 7.80
N LEU A 185 -21.04 -0.11 6.73
CA LEU A 185 -20.19 1.03 6.38
C LEU A 185 -21.01 2.26 6.00
N GLU A 186 -22.16 2.09 5.35
CA GLU A 186 -23.11 3.19 5.12
C GLU A 186 -23.65 3.76 6.43
N LEU A 187 -24.04 2.89 7.37
CA LEU A 187 -24.51 3.31 8.70
C LEU A 187 -23.42 4.09 9.45
N VAL A 188 -22.20 3.56 9.50
CA VAL A 188 -21.07 4.25 10.14
C VAL A 188 -20.73 5.54 9.39
N GLY A 189 -20.82 5.57 8.06
CA GLY A 189 -20.64 6.78 7.26
C GLY A 189 -21.63 7.89 7.61
N ALA A 190 -22.87 7.51 7.96
CA ALA A 190 -23.88 8.42 8.46
C ALA A 190 -23.65 8.86 9.92
N MET A 191 -23.00 8.04 10.75
CA MET A 191 -22.62 8.37 12.13
C MET A 191 -21.44 9.35 12.19
N VAL A 192 -20.38 9.06 11.43
CA VAL A 192 -19.12 9.85 11.38
C VAL A 192 -19.32 11.18 10.64
N GLY A 193 -20.27 11.21 9.71
CA GLY A 193 -20.49 12.32 8.81
C GLY A 193 -21.35 13.44 9.39
N GLY A 194 -20.84 14.68 9.32
CA GLY A 194 -21.67 15.88 9.27
C GLY A 194 -22.31 16.07 7.88
N ASN A 195 -22.62 17.30 7.49
CA ASN A 195 -23.05 17.60 6.12
C ASN A 195 -21.82 18.04 5.29
N PRO A 196 -21.30 17.25 4.32
CA PRO A 196 -21.82 15.98 3.79
C PRO A 196 -21.35 14.72 4.54
N GLN A 197 -22.19 13.67 4.48
CA GLN A 197 -21.92 12.36 5.08
C GLN A 197 -20.76 11.65 4.39
N LYS A 198 -20.11 10.72 5.11
CA LYS A 198 -19.03 9.90 4.54
C LYS A 198 -19.60 8.69 3.82
N THR A 199 -19.01 8.31 2.70
CA THR A 199 -19.46 7.15 1.93
C THR A 199 -18.93 5.84 2.50
N ALA A 200 -19.57 4.71 2.17
CA ALA A 200 -19.09 3.39 2.57
C ALA A 200 -17.63 3.15 2.12
N ALA A 201 -17.25 3.65 0.94
CA ALA A 201 -15.88 3.53 0.44
C ALA A 201 -14.90 4.33 1.30
N GLN A 202 -15.27 5.54 1.71
CA GLN A 202 -14.47 6.37 2.61
C GLN A 202 -14.30 5.72 3.98
N ILE A 203 -15.33 5.07 4.52
CA ILE A 203 -15.23 4.33 5.78
C ILE A 203 -14.36 3.07 5.63
N ALA A 204 -14.51 2.31 4.54
CA ALA A 204 -13.67 1.13 4.27
C ALA A 204 -12.18 1.49 4.21
N LEU A 205 -11.83 2.62 3.60
CA LEU A 205 -10.46 3.15 3.56
C LEU A 205 -10.03 3.78 4.88
N GLY A 206 -10.96 4.45 5.58
CA GLY A 206 -10.70 5.08 6.87
C GLY A 206 -10.37 4.08 7.98
N TYR A 207 -10.97 2.88 7.95
CA TYR A 207 -10.75 1.86 8.98
C TYR A 207 -9.27 1.44 9.12
N PRO A 208 -8.55 1.00 8.06
CA PRO A 208 -7.13 0.69 8.18
C PRO A 208 -6.28 1.91 8.57
N ILE A 209 -6.66 3.11 8.12
CA ILE A 209 -5.97 4.36 8.48
C ILE A 209 -6.05 4.62 9.99
N ALA A 210 -7.25 4.48 10.56
CA ALA A 210 -7.48 4.63 12.00
C ALA A 210 -6.67 3.61 12.83
N ARG A 211 -6.36 2.46 12.23
CA ARG A 211 -5.54 1.39 12.82
C ARG A 211 -4.04 1.57 12.58
N GLY A 212 -3.63 2.69 11.97
CA GLY A 212 -2.22 3.05 11.76
C GLY A 212 -1.60 2.52 10.47
N ALA A 213 -2.39 1.92 9.57
CA ALA A 213 -1.91 1.51 8.26
C ALA A 213 -2.04 2.63 7.23
N ALA A 214 -1.15 2.65 6.24
CA ALA A 214 -1.44 3.31 4.97
C ALA A 214 -2.43 2.44 4.19
N VAL A 215 -3.16 3.04 3.24
CA VAL A 215 -4.10 2.32 2.37
C VAL A 215 -3.70 2.48 0.92
N ARG A 216 -3.84 1.39 0.18
CA ARG A 216 -3.82 1.38 -1.28
C ARG A 216 -5.27 1.34 -1.77
N ALA A 217 -5.61 2.26 -2.65
CA ALA A 217 -6.85 2.23 -3.41
C ALA A 217 -6.49 2.27 -4.90
N ASP A 218 -6.82 1.20 -5.63
CA ASP A 218 -6.63 1.16 -7.07
C ASP A 218 -7.73 1.99 -7.73
N VAL A 219 -7.33 3.06 -8.41
CA VAL A 219 -8.23 3.93 -9.16
C VAL A 219 -7.76 4.00 -10.60
N THR A 220 -8.66 3.76 -11.55
CA THR A 220 -8.35 3.87 -12.97
C THR A 220 -8.35 5.34 -13.39
N ALA A 221 -7.56 5.68 -14.42
CA ALA A 221 -7.44 7.06 -14.89
C ALA A 221 -8.78 7.69 -15.34
N ASP A 222 -9.73 6.86 -15.76
CA ASP A 222 -11.05 7.28 -16.22
C ASP A 222 -12.05 7.51 -15.06
N ASP A 223 -11.72 7.10 -13.83
CA ASP A 223 -12.56 7.25 -12.65
C ASP A 223 -12.09 8.39 -11.73
N GLY A 224 -12.10 9.61 -12.29
CA GLY A 224 -11.77 10.82 -11.52
C GLY A 224 -12.67 11.02 -10.30
N ARG A 225 -13.92 10.54 -10.34
CA ARG A 225 -14.85 10.60 -9.20
C ARG A 225 -14.41 9.64 -8.09
N GLY A 226 -14.10 8.39 -8.42
CA GLY A 226 -13.57 7.42 -7.47
C GLY A 226 -12.25 7.88 -6.84
N ALA A 227 -11.38 8.55 -7.62
CA ALA A 227 -10.14 9.13 -7.10
C ALA A 227 -10.42 10.18 -6.02
N TRP A 228 -11.35 11.10 -6.30
CA TRP A 228 -11.78 12.12 -5.34
C TRP A 228 -12.46 11.53 -4.10
N GLU A 229 -13.32 10.53 -4.29
CA GLU A 229 -14.00 9.85 -3.19
C GLU A 229 -13.00 9.14 -2.27
N ALA A 230 -12.05 8.40 -2.85
CA ALA A 230 -10.98 7.71 -2.12
C ALA A 230 -10.06 8.70 -1.39
N ALA A 231 -9.67 9.81 -2.03
CA ALA A 231 -8.90 10.87 -1.37
C ALA A 231 -9.66 11.46 -0.17
N GLY A 232 -10.99 11.55 -0.25
CA GLY A 232 -11.84 11.98 0.86
C GLY A 232 -11.76 11.10 2.10
N ALA A 233 -11.29 9.85 2.00
CA ALA A 233 -11.08 8.97 3.16
C ALA A 233 -10.05 9.54 4.16
N MET A 234 -9.11 10.38 3.71
CA MET A 234 -8.15 11.05 4.61
C MET A 234 -8.80 12.01 5.61
N SER A 235 -10.05 12.42 5.35
CA SER A 235 -10.83 13.28 6.24
C SER A 235 -11.77 12.49 7.16
N VAL A 236 -11.71 11.17 7.14
CA VAL A 236 -12.47 10.30 8.03
C VAL A 236 -11.74 10.20 9.35
N SER A 237 -12.45 10.49 10.43
CA SER A 237 -11.99 10.28 11.80
C SER A 237 -12.96 9.31 12.45
N LEU A 238 -12.51 8.08 12.69
CA LEU A 238 -13.30 7.07 13.40
C LEU A 238 -12.96 7.17 14.89
N GLY A 239 -13.97 7.40 15.73
CA GLY A 239 -13.82 7.35 17.18
C GLY A 239 -13.94 5.92 17.71
N ASP A 240 -13.79 5.77 19.03
CA ASP A 240 -13.81 4.47 19.70
C ASP A 240 -15.15 3.72 19.48
N GLU A 241 -16.26 4.45 19.42
CA GLU A 241 -17.59 3.87 19.23
C GLU A 241 -17.76 3.30 17.81
N GLU A 242 -17.39 4.07 16.79
CA GLU A 242 -17.48 3.61 15.40
C GLU A 242 -16.53 2.44 15.13
N MET A 243 -15.31 2.51 15.68
CA MET A 243 -14.35 1.43 15.61
C MET A 243 -14.92 0.15 16.27
N ARG A 244 -15.52 0.26 17.45
CA ARG A 244 -16.14 -0.88 18.14
C ARG A 244 -17.25 -1.53 17.31
N VAL A 245 -18.13 -0.72 16.71
CA VAL A 245 -19.24 -1.21 15.87
C VAL A 245 -18.72 -1.97 14.65
N LEU A 246 -17.69 -1.44 13.98
CA LEU A 246 -17.06 -2.10 12.84
C LEU A 246 -16.41 -3.44 13.24
N GLU A 247 -15.66 -3.44 14.34
CA GLU A 247 -14.92 -4.62 14.84
C GLU A 247 -15.82 -5.73 15.39
N GLU A 248 -16.96 -5.40 16.01
CA GLU A 248 -17.94 -6.38 16.50
C GLU A 248 -18.58 -7.15 15.34
N LYS A 249 -18.93 -6.45 14.26
CA LYS A 249 -19.53 -7.08 13.08
C LYS A 249 -18.50 -7.87 12.28
N ALA A 250 -17.27 -7.38 12.15
CA ALA A 250 -16.17 -8.12 11.50
C ALA A 250 -15.92 -9.47 12.17
N ARG A 251 -15.94 -9.51 13.51
CA ARG A 251 -15.81 -10.76 14.31
C ARG A 251 -16.99 -11.71 14.18
N ALA A 252 -18.19 -11.20 13.91
CA ALA A 252 -19.39 -12.02 13.75
C ALA A 252 -19.50 -12.66 12.35
N SER A 253 -18.77 -12.14 11.36
CA SER A 253 -18.77 -12.63 9.98
C SER A 253 -17.55 -13.52 9.64
N SER A 254 -16.58 -13.67 10.55
CA SER A 254 -15.39 -14.54 10.44
C SER A 254 -15.62 -15.91 11.06
#